data_AF-A0A932H5Y3-F1
#
_entry.id   AF-A0A932H5Y3-F1
#
_cell.length_a   1.000
_cell.length_b   1.000
_cell.length_c   1.000
_cell.angle_alpha   90.00
_cell.angle_beta   90.00
_cell.angle_gamma   90.00
#
_symmetry.space_group_name_H-M   'P 1'
#
loop_
_entity.id
_entity.type
_entity.pdbx_description
1 polymer ?
#
loop_
_entity_poly.entity_id
_entity_poly.type
_entity_poly.pdbx_seq_one_letter_code
_entity_poly.pdbx_strand_id
1 'polypeptide(L)'
;MKWLKWVGIALGTIILILAVVPLFISLDDYIPRIEQEISARIKEPVKIGSLRAGGLPLPHVTVSGVTVGKTDDIKVGKVTVTPDLWSLLSSTKVIKSIEIERLVLTQKAIDKIPAWTKPAPGKAKEPAGPPPVRVESIRLDDAVVKLQKATFGPFDAKVSLTSDGNPESASIETQDGKLKAFIKPDKSNYLIDAVAKGWTLPVGPPIHFDELTVKGVATLKDAALDQVRARLYGGTVAGKASAAWQKGVQVKGSFDVNQVELKNLVPLFSRDARVSGRLNAKPVFSASARDAGQLANALRLETPFDVRNGVVYGVDVKKAATSLLRKNEPTGGETRFDKLTGHLVHDRGTSRFTKLDVVSGALAADGNVTISPKQELTGRINANVKAGSVSAASVPLNVAGTVQSPLLYPTTGTLAGAAAGTAILGPGLGTSVGAKIGQWTEGLFGKKEEEKK
;
A
#
# COMPACT_ATOMS: atom_id res chain seq x y z
N MET A 1 79.29 -7.84 -23.79
CA MET A 1 77.86 -8.15 -23.57
C MET A 1 76.96 -7.13 -24.27
N LYS A 2 76.84 -7.21 -25.60
CA LYS A 2 76.01 -6.27 -26.39
C LYS A 2 74.56 -6.74 -26.56
N TRP A 3 74.32 -8.05 -26.52
CA TRP A 3 72.98 -8.66 -26.66
C TRP A 3 72.05 -8.40 -25.47
N LEU A 4 72.58 -8.32 -24.24
CA LEU A 4 71.79 -8.04 -23.03
C LEU A 4 71.19 -6.62 -23.02
N LYS A 5 71.87 -5.64 -23.65
CA LYS A 5 71.36 -4.27 -23.83
C LYS A 5 70.22 -4.21 -24.86
N TRP A 6 70.29 -5.02 -25.91
CA TRP A 6 69.26 -5.09 -26.95
C TRP A 6 68.01 -5.85 -26.48
N VAL A 7 68.17 -6.90 -25.67
CA VAL A 7 67.06 -7.60 -25.02
C VAL A 7 66.36 -6.69 -24.00
N GLY A 8 67.11 -5.90 -23.24
CA GLY A 8 66.54 -4.91 -22.31
C GLY A 8 65.75 -3.80 -23.01
N ILE A 9 66.22 -3.33 -24.17
CA ILE A 9 65.48 -2.34 -24.99
C ILE A 9 64.24 -2.99 -25.61
N ALA A 10 64.32 -4.21 -26.16
CA ALA A 10 63.17 -4.91 -26.72
C ALA A 10 62.08 -5.20 -25.67
N LEU A 11 62.46 -5.67 -24.46
CA LEU A 11 61.51 -5.84 -23.36
C LEU A 11 60.95 -4.50 -22.87
N GLY A 12 61.78 -3.46 -22.78
CA GLY A 12 61.35 -2.12 -22.40
C GLY A 12 60.32 -1.55 -23.37
N THR A 13 60.53 -1.73 -24.68
CA THR A 13 59.60 -1.29 -25.72
C THR A 13 58.33 -2.15 -25.73
N ILE A 14 58.42 -3.46 -25.48
CA ILE A 14 57.24 -4.34 -25.35
C ILE A 14 56.42 -3.97 -24.11
N ILE A 15 57.05 -3.66 -22.98
CA ILE A 15 56.37 -3.19 -21.75
C ILE A 15 55.79 -1.79 -21.97
N LEU A 16 56.50 -0.89 -22.67
CA LEU A 16 56.00 0.44 -23.04
C LEU A 16 54.80 0.33 -23.99
N ILE A 17 54.85 -0.56 -24.97
CA ILE A 17 53.74 -0.84 -25.89
C ILE A 17 52.59 -1.51 -25.12
N LEU A 18 52.82 -2.48 -24.23
CA LEU A 18 51.79 -3.08 -23.37
C LEU A 18 51.21 -2.12 -22.34
N ALA A 19 51.95 -1.08 -21.92
CA ALA A 19 51.46 -0.03 -21.04
C ALA A 19 50.69 1.07 -21.80
N VAL A 20 51.02 1.31 -23.08
CA VAL A 20 50.42 2.35 -23.93
C VAL A 20 49.24 1.82 -24.75
N VAL A 21 49.22 0.55 -25.16
CA VAL A 21 48.12 -0.04 -25.95
C VAL A 21 46.77 -0.02 -25.23
N PRO A 22 46.66 -0.28 -23.90
CA PRO A 22 45.40 -0.12 -23.17
C PRO A 22 44.91 1.33 -23.08
N LEU A 23 45.78 2.32 -23.31
CA LEU A 23 45.43 3.75 -23.36
C LEU A 23 44.86 4.18 -24.74
N PHE A 24 45.00 3.35 -25.79
CA PHE A 24 44.58 3.68 -27.16
C PHE A 24 43.47 2.79 -27.74
N ILE A 25 43.08 1.71 -27.04
CA ILE A 25 41.91 0.91 -27.44
C ILE A 25 40.68 1.49 -26.75
N SER A 26 39.77 2.09 -27.53
CA SER A 26 38.46 2.48 -27.02
C SER A 26 37.74 1.22 -26.53
N LEU A 27 37.46 1.18 -25.24
CA LEU A 27 36.65 0.11 -24.63
C LEU A 27 35.28 -0.03 -25.29
N ASP A 28 34.83 1.00 -26.00
CA ASP A 28 33.61 1.01 -26.81
C ASP A 28 33.57 -0.10 -27.88
N ASP A 29 34.71 -0.54 -28.42
CA ASP A 29 34.74 -1.62 -29.45
C ASP A 29 34.29 -2.98 -28.88
N TYR A 30 34.31 -3.14 -27.56
CA TYR A 30 33.85 -4.35 -26.88
C TYR A 30 32.35 -4.33 -26.56
N ILE A 31 31.68 -3.18 -26.71
CA ILE A 31 30.24 -3.02 -26.41
C ILE A 31 29.39 -4.09 -27.11
N PRO A 32 29.50 -4.33 -28.43
CA PRO A 32 28.62 -5.30 -29.10
C PRO A 32 28.73 -6.72 -28.54
N ARG A 33 29.95 -7.12 -28.13
CA ARG A 33 30.19 -8.45 -27.54
C ARG A 33 29.62 -8.55 -26.13
N ILE A 34 29.78 -7.50 -25.32
CA ILE A 34 29.23 -7.41 -23.97
C ILE A 34 27.69 -7.41 -24.03
N GLU A 35 27.10 -6.61 -24.91
CA GLU A 35 25.65 -6.58 -25.14
C GLU A 35 25.10 -7.95 -25.50
N GLN A 36 25.78 -8.69 -26.39
CA GLN A 36 25.36 -10.03 -26.80
C GLN A 36 25.41 -11.04 -25.65
N GLU A 37 26.48 -11.02 -24.84
CA GLU A 37 26.62 -11.92 -23.68
C GLU A 37 25.60 -11.62 -22.58
N ILE A 38 25.37 -10.34 -22.27
CA ILE A 38 24.36 -9.95 -21.27
C ILE A 38 22.96 -10.25 -21.81
N SER A 39 22.68 -9.95 -23.07
CA SER A 39 21.37 -10.22 -23.69
C SER A 39 21.06 -11.71 -23.72
N ALA A 40 22.06 -12.56 -23.94
CA ALA A 40 21.89 -14.02 -23.89
C ALA A 40 21.51 -14.52 -22.48
N ARG A 41 22.05 -13.90 -21.43
CA ARG A 41 21.78 -14.27 -20.03
C ARG A 41 20.45 -13.73 -19.52
N ILE A 42 20.14 -12.47 -19.82
CA ILE A 42 18.91 -11.79 -19.38
C ILE A 42 17.72 -12.13 -20.29
N LYS A 43 18.00 -12.67 -21.49
CA LYS A 43 17.02 -12.95 -22.57
C LYS A 43 16.28 -11.70 -23.05
N GLU A 44 16.91 -10.54 -22.89
CA GLU A 44 16.39 -9.24 -23.30
C GLU A 44 17.45 -8.46 -24.05
N PRO A 45 17.08 -7.60 -25.01
CA PRO A 45 18.05 -6.75 -25.69
C PRO A 45 18.63 -5.74 -24.71
N VAL A 46 19.95 -5.62 -24.69
CA VAL A 46 20.71 -4.64 -23.91
C VAL A 46 21.38 -3.68 -24.86
N LYS A 47 21.33 -2.39 -24.54
CA LYS A 47 22.08 -1.33 -25.22
C LYS A 47 22.97 -0.61 -24.21
N ILE A 48 24.21 -0.31 -24.60
CA ILE A 48 25.20 0.41 -23.81
C ILE A 48 25.64 1.64 -24.61
N GLY A 49 25.65 2.81 -23.97
CA GLY A 49 26.05 4.06 -24.63
C GLY A 49 27.57 4.21 -24.78
N SER A 50 28.31 4.05 -23.69
CA SER A 50 29.78 4.16 -23.71
C SER A 50 30.44 3.38 -22.56
N LEU A 51 31.66 2.89 -22.78
CA LEU A 51 32.48 2.18 -21.80
C LEU A 51 33.80 2.93 -21.59
N ARG A 52 34.12 3.27 -20.34
CA ARG A 52 35.36 3.96 -19.98
C ARG A 52 36.05 3.25 -18.82
N ALA A 53 37.38 3.22 -18.86
CA ALA A 53 38.18 2.84 -17.70
C ALA A 53 38.79 4.10 -17.08
N GLY A 54 38.70 4.22 -15.76
CA GLY A 54 39.31 5.28 -14.98
C GLY A 54 40.35 4.70 -14.02
N GLY A 55 41.46 5.40 -13.81
CA GLY A 55 42.63 4.87 -13.08
C GLY A 55 42.82 5.38 -11.64
N LEU A 56 42.16 6.47 -11.21
CA LEU A 56 42.47 7.16 -9.95
C LEU A 56 41.20 7.57 -9.18
N PRO A 57 41.17 7.46 -7.82
CA PRO A 57 42.20 6.91 -6.93
C PRO A 57 42.28 5.36 -6.94
N LEU A 58 41.26 4.67 -7.44
CA LEU A 58 41.27 3.22 -7.69
C LEU A 58 40.87 2.96 -9.16
N PRO A 59 41.47 1.96 -9.84
CA PRO A 59 40.99 1.45 -11.11
C PRO A 59 39.50 1.11 -11.04
N HIS A 60 38.73 1.65 -11.97
CA HIS A 60 37.29 1.41 -12.07
C HIS A 60 36.87 1.38 -13.54
N VAL A 61 35.78 0.68 -13.83
CA VAL A 61 35.15 0.66 -15.14
C VAL A 61 33.81 1.35 -15.03
N THR A 62 33.55 2.33 -15.89
CA THR A 62 32.30 3.06 -15.96
C THR A 62 31.57 2.73 -17.25
N VAL A 63 30.33 2.24 -17.12
CA VAL A 63 29.39 2.03 -18.20
C VAL A 63 28.35 3.15 -18.14
N SER A 64 28.11 3.86 -19.25
CA SER A 64 27.09 4.93 -19.29
C SER A 64 25.98 4.61 -20.27
N GLY A 65 24.75 5.00 -19.92
CA GLY A 65 23.58 4.88 -20.79
C GLY A 65 23.17 3.44 -21.06
N VAL A 66 23.00 2.62 -20.02
CA VAL A 66 22.54 1.23 -20.19
C VAL A 66 21.02 1.19 -20.28
N THR A 67 20.48 0.51 -21.29
CA THR A 67 19.05 0.31 -21.47
C THR A 67 18.76 -1.17 -21.70
N VAL A 68 17.76 -1.72 -20.99
CA VAL A 68 17.38 -3.13 -21.10
C VAL A 68 15.90 -3.25 -21.46
N GLY A 69 15.61 -4.12 -22.41
CA GLY A 69 14.25 -4.44 -22.86
C GLY A 69 13.82 -3.66 -24.11
N LYS A 70 12.86 -4.22 -24.85
CA LYS A 70 12.35 -3.63 -26.13
C LYS A 70 11.60 -2.31 -25.94
N THR A 71 11.11 -2.06 -24.74
CA THR A 71 10.36 -0.85 -24.35
C THR A 71 11.12 0.01 -23.34
N ASP A 72 12.45 -0.16 -23.27
CA ASP A 72 13.32 0.45 -22.28
C ASP A 72 12.82 0.27 -20.84
N ASP A 73 12.49 -0.97 -20.49
CA ASP A 73 11.87 -1.32 -19.21
C ASP A 73 12.81 -1.03 -18.02
N ILE A 74 14.12 -1.04 -18.27
CA ILE A 74 15.19 -0.61 -17.34
C ILE A 74 16.05 0.44 -18.05
N LYS A 75 16.26 1.59 -17.40
CA LYS A 75 17.26 2.58 -17.80
C LYS A 75 18.25 2.79 -16.67
N VAL A 76 19.53 2.87 -17.00
CA VAL A 76 20.60 3.15 -16.04
C VAL A 76 21.44 4.28 -16.61
N GLY A 77 21.59 5.35 -15.84
CA GLY A 77 22.42 6.48 -16.25
C GLY A 77 23.89 6.09 -16.30
N LYS A 78 24.41 5.54 -15.21
CA LYS A 78 25.83 5.19 -15.08
C LYS A 78 26.00 4.00 -14.13
N VAL A 79 26.92 3.09 -14.48
CA VAL A 79 27.35 1.98 -13.63
C VAL A 79 28.84 2.08 -13.45
N THR A 80 29.31 2.14 -12.21
CA THR A 80 30.73 2.13 -11.87
C THR A 80 31.06 0.81 -11.17
N VAL A 81 31.99 0.05 -11.74
CA VAL A 81 32.46 -1.23 -11.20
C VAL A 81 33.89 -1.03 -10.70
N THR A 82 34.09 -1.20 -9.40
CA THR A 82 35.39 -1.05 -8.75
C THR A 82 35.88 -2.43 -8.29
N PRO A 83 36.89 -3.02 -8.96
CA PRO A 83 37.51 -4.26 -8.51
C PRO A 83 38.34 -4.07 -7.24
N ASP A 84 38.54 -5.16 -6.50
CA ASP A 84 39.59 -5.22 -5.47
C ASP A 84 40.94 -5.56 -6.12
N LEU A 85 41.92 -4.67 -5.98
CA LEU A 85 43.19 -4.74 -6.70
C LEU A 85 44.02 -5.98 -6.33
N TRP A 86 43.92 -6.45 -5.10
CA TRP A 86 44.66 -7.63 -4.67
C TRP A 86 44.00 -8.93 -5.16
N SER A 87 42.67 -8.96 -5.25
CA SER A 87 41.95 -10.07 -5.86
C SER A 87 42.20 -10.25 -7.37
N LEU A 88 42.62 -9.19 -8.08
CA LEU A 88 42.92 -9.28 -9.51
C LEU A 88 44.13 -10.20 -9.79
N LEU A 89 44.98 -10.45 -8.80
CA LEU A 89 46.11 -11.39 -8.90
C LEU A 89 45.75 -12.80 -8.40
N SER A 90 44.61 -12.96 -7.72
CA SER A 90 44.17 -14.26 -7.21
C SER A 90 43.29 -15.00 -8.24
N SER A 91 43.03 -16.29 -7.98
CA SER A 91 42.11 -17.10 -8.78
C SER A 91 40.65 -16.64 -8.69
N THR A 92 40.28 -16.00 -7.58
CA THR A 92 38.94 -15.47 -7.32
C THR A 92 38.95 -13.97 -7.50
N LYS A 93 38.40 -13.47 -8.59
CA LYS A 93 38.30 -12.02 -8.83
C LYS A 93 37.21 -11.44 -7.93
N VAL A 94 37.52 -10.38 -7.18
CA VAL A 94 36.58 -9.73 -6.27
C VAL A 94 36.25 -8.34 -6.80
N ILE A 95 34.96 -8.06 -6.90
CA ILE A 95 34.39 -6.75 -7.18
C ILE A 95 34.02 -6.12 -5.84
N LYS A 96 34.77 -5.09 -5.45
CA LYS A 96 34.60 -4.39 -4.18
C LYS A 96 33.27 -3.64 -4.14
N SER A 97 32.93 -2.92 -5.21
CA SER A 97 31.66 -2.21 -5.31
C SER A 97 31.14 -2.14 -6.74
N ILE A 98 29.83 -2.27 -6.87
CA ILE A 98 29.06 -1.93 -8.07
C ILE A 98 28.14 -0.78 -7.69
N GLU A 99 28.36 0.39 -8.28
CA GLU A 99 27.58 1.60 -8.03
C GLU A 99 26.73 1.90 -9.25
N ILE A 100 25.42 1.99 -9.05
CA ILE A 100 24.43 2.17 -10.12
C ILE A 100 23.73 3.50 -9.87
N GLU A 101 24.02 4.48 -10.72
CA GLU A 101 23.45 5.82 -10.64
C GLU A 101 22.27 5.97 -11.61
N ARG A 102 21.20 6.63 -11.13
CA ARG A 102 20.00 6.97 -11.92
C ARG A 102 19.33 5.75 -12.54
N LEU A 103 19.11 4.72 -11.72
CA LEU A 103 18.36 3.54 -12.12
C LEU A 103 16.87 3.88 -12.23
N VAL A 104 16.26 3.63 -13.38
CA VAL A 104 14.81 3.73 -13.58
C VAL A 104 14.26 2.35 -13.93
N LEU A 105 13.45 1.80 -13.04
CA LEU A 105 12.79 0.50 -13.19
C LEU A 105 11.30 0.70 -13.45
N THR A 106 10.76 0.10 -14.52
CA THR A 106 9.32 0.05 -14.74
C THR A 106 8.69 -1.19 -14.10
N GLN A 107 7.38 -1.17 -13.88
CA GLN A 107 6.64 -2.34 -13.37
C GLN A 107 6.86 -3.59 -14.25
N LYS A 108 6.94 -3.43 -15.57
CA LYS A 108 7.21 -4.54 -16.50
C LYS A 108 8.58 -5.19 -16.26
N ALA A 109 9.59 -4.42 -15.85
CA ALA A 109 10.89 -4.98 -15.49
C ALA A 109 10.80 -5.80 -14.19
N ILE A 110 10.05 -5.31 -13.19
CA ILE A 110 9.89 -5.99 -11.89
C ILE A 110 9.25 -7.36 -12.08
N ASP A 111 8.21 -7.45 -12.90
CA ASP A 111 7.49 -8.71 -13.17
C ASP A 111 8.40 -9.77 -13.82
N LYS A 112 9.53 -9.37 -14.42
CA LYS A 112 10.50 -10.25 -15.09
C LYS A 112 11.69 -10.65 -14.22
N ILE A 113 11.92 -9.99 -13.09
CA ILE A 113 13.01 -10.32 -12.15
C ILE A 113 13.03 -11.82 -11.79
N PRO A 114 11.89 -12.47 -11.47
CA PRO A 114 11.90 -13.90 -11.15
C PRO A 114 12.34 -14.81 -12.30
N ALA A 115 12.26 -14.35 -13.55
CA ALA A 115 12.76 -15.08 -14.71
C ALA A 115 14.28 -14.95 -14.87
N TRP A 116 14.86 -13.81 -14.45
CA TRP A 116 16.30 -13.54 -14.48
C TRP A 116 17.07 -14.23 -13.36
N THR A 117 16.42 -14.50 -12.23
CA THR A 117 17.04 -15.15 -11.07
C THR A 117 16.94 -16.67 -11.08
N LYS A 118 16.26 -17.27 -12.07
CA LYS A 118 16.23 -18.73 -12.24
C LYS A 118 17.60 -19.22 -12.75
N PRO A 119 18.20 -20.24 -12.11
CA PRO A 119 19.41 -20.88 -12.64
C PRO A 119 19.15 -21.39 -14.06
N ALA A 120 20.11 -21.21 -14.97
CA ALA A 120 19.98 -21.72 -16.34
C ALA A 120 19.74 -23.24 -16.32
N PRO A 121 18.72 -23.75 -17.04
CA PRO A 121 18.48 -25.19 -17.14
C PRO A 121 19.68 -25.86 -17.83
N GLY A 122 20.31 -26.82 -17.16
CA GLY A 122 21.39 -27.64 -17.74
C GLY A 122 22.79 -27.45 -17.14
N LYS A 123 23.02 -26.48 -16.24
CA LYS A 123 24.24 -26.48 -15.41
C LYS A 123 23.96 -27.19 -14.09
N ALA A 124 24.09 -28.52 -14.13
CA ALA A 124 24.25 -29.33 -12.94
C ALA A 124 25.38 -28.76 -12.08
N LYS A 125 25.22 -28.80 -10.75
CA LYS A 125 26.21 -28.50 -9.70
C LYS A 125 27.66 -28.56 -10.23
N GLU A 126 28.22 -27.42 -10.65
CA GLU A 126 29.68 -27.28 -10.73
C GLU A 126 30.20 -27.43 -9.29
N PRO A 127 31.33 -28.14 -9.05
CA PRO A 127 31.83 -28.45 -7.71
C PRO A 127 32.03 -27.18 -6.89
N ALA A 128 31.94 -27.32 -5.56
CA ALA A 128 32.14 -26.28 -4.56
C ALA A 128 33.59 -25.72 -4.54
N GLY A 129 34.00 -25.08 -5.63
CA GLY A 129 35.12 -24.14 -5.68
C GLY A 129 34.58 -22.71 -5.50
N PRO A 130 35.37 -21.77 -4.96
CA PRO A 130 34.94 -20.38 -4.84
C PRO A 130 34.58 -19.84 -6.24
N PRO A 131 33.47 -19.08 -6.38
CA PRO A 131 33.04 -18.56 -7.67
C PRO A 131 34.15 -17.71 -8.29
N PRO A 132 34.36 -17.76 -9.62
CA PRO A 132 35.45 -17.05 -10.28
C PRO A 132 35.34 -15.51 -10.15
N VAL A 133 34.13 -15.01 -9.86
CA VAL A 133 33.84 -13.60 -9.58
C VAL A 133 32.96 -13.48 -8.34
N ARG A 134 33.39 -12.67 -7.37
CA ARG A 134 32.66 -12.35 -6.13
C ARG A 134 32.32 -10.85 -6.09
N VAL A 135 31.15 -10.48 -5.57
CA VAL A 135 30.76 -9.08 -5.34
C VAL A 135 30.62 -8.85 -3.85
N GLU A 136 31.19 -7.76 -3.33
CA GLU A 136 31.13 -7.41 -1.90
C GLU A 136 30.03 -6.40 -1.59
N SER A 137 29.81 -5.41 -2.46
CA SER A 137 28.78 -4.40 -2.26
C SER A 137 28.14 -3.94 -3.56
N ILE A 138 26.83 -3.71 -3.50
CA ILE A 138 26.03 -3.09 -4.56
C ILE A 138 25.42 -1.82 -3.97
N ARG A 139 25.58 -0.69 -4.65
CA ARG A 139 24.96 0.59 -4.31
C ARG A 139 24.07 1.05 -5.46
N LEU A 140 22.90 1.55 -5.10
CA LEU A 140 22.00 2.24 -6.00
C LEU A 140 21.92 3.68 -5.51
N ASP A 141 22.17 4.62 -6.40
CA ASP A 141 22.09 6.05 -6.11
C ASP A 141 21.06 6.67 -7.06
N ASP A 142 20.14 7.48 -6.52
CA ASP A 142 19.09 8.15 -7.32
C ASP A 142 18.20 7.17 -8.11
N ALA A 143 17.82 6.06 -7.48
CA ALA A 143 16.98 5.04 -8.10
C ALA A 143 15.49 5.39 -8.03
N VAL A 144 14.75 5.10 -9.10
CA VAL A 144 13.32 5.38 -9.25
C VAL A 144 12.60 4.15 -9.78
N VAL A 145 11.51 3.79 -9.11
CA VAL A 145 10.60 2.72 -9.53
C VAL A 145 9.30 3.33 -10.04
N LYS A 146 9.00 3.14 -11.32
CA LYS A 146 7.77 3.56 -11.99
C LYS A 146 6.76 2.41 -12.00
N LEU A 147 5.76 2.52 -11.15
CA LEU A 147 4.60 1.62 -11.10
C LEU A 147 3.49 2.15 -12.03
N GLN A 148 2.52 1.32 -12.40
CA GLN A 148 1.42 1.73 -13.29
C GLN A 148 0.65 2.97 -12.80
N LYS A 149 0.48 3.14 -11.48
CA LYS A 149 -0.31 4.22 -10.88
C LYS A 149 0.48 5.11 -9.93
N ALA A 150 1.79 4.90 -9.82
CA ALA A 150 2.62 5.50 -8.78
C ALA A 150 4.08 5.54 -9.19
N THR A 151 4.85 6.43 -8.59
CA THR A 151 6.31 6.44 -8.68
C THR A 151 6.88 6.41 -7.28
N PHE A 152 7.85 5.54 -7.04
CA PHE A 152 8.57 5.43 -5.78
C PHE A 152 10.03 5.82 -6.00
N GLY A 153 10.55 6.69 -5.15
CA GLY A 153 11.87 7.30 -5.28
C GLY A 153 11.80 8.81 -5.61
N PRO A 154 12.95 9.45 -5.81
CA PRO A 154 14.27 8.85 -5.83
C PRO A 154 14.72 8.30 -4.46
N PHE A 155 15.44 7.18 -4.49
CA PHE A 155 15.99 6.53 -3.30
C PHE A 155 17.39 6.00 -3.54
N ASP A 156 18.16 5.89 -2.47
CA ASP A 156 19.46 5.27 -2.43
C ASP A 156 19.34 3.92 -1.72
N ALA A 157 20.08 2.93 -2.18
CA ALA A 157 20.09 1.61 -1.56
C ALA A 157 21.51 1.04 -1.50
N LYS A 158 21.78 0.25 -0.47
CA LYS A 158 23.05 -0.45 -0.32
C LYS A 158 22.78 -1.89 0.06
N VAL A 159 23.42 -2.81 -0.65
CA VAL A 159 23.45 -4.23 -0.32
C VAL A 159 24.91 -4.62 -0.10
N SER A 160 25.20 -5.21 1.05
CA SER A 160 26.49 -5.85 1.33
C SER A 160 26.33 -7.37 1.21
N LEU A 161 27.34 -8.04 0.69
CA LEU A 161 27.35 -9.48 0.40
C LEU A 161 28.51 -10.14 1.15
N THR A 162 28.30 -11.36 1.64
CA THR A 162 29.33 -12.17 2.30
C THR A 162 30.30 -12.77 1.29
N SER A 163 31.36 -13.42 1.78
CA SER A 163 32.33 -14.17 0.96
C SER A 163 31.69 -15.20 0.03
N ASP A 164 30.51 -15.70 0.40
CA ASP A 164 29.79 -16.76 -0.30
C ASP A 164 28.73 -16.20 -1.27
N GLY A 165 28.64 -14.88 -1.39
CA GLY A 165 27.66 -14.18 -2.24
C GLY A 165 26.25 -14.09 -1.64
N ASN A 166 26.08 -14.42 -0.35
CA ASN A 166 24.80 -14.22 0.34
C ASN A 166 24.67 -12.78 0.83
N PRO A 167 23.46 -12.19 0.88
CA PRO A 167 23.26 -10.88 1.48
C PRO A 167 23.72 -10.87 2.95
N GLU A 168 24.51 -9.88 3.35
CA GLU A 168 24.92 -9.61 4.74
C GLU A 168 24.08 -8.48 5.36
N SER A 169 23.71 -7.49 4.57
CA SER A 169 22.76 -6.44 4.95
C SER A 169 22.22 -5.76 3.70
N ALA A 170 21.01 -5.22 3.80
CA ALA A 170 20.45 -4.33 2.80
C ALA A 170 19.83 -3.11 3.48
N SER A 171 19.98 -1.94 2.89
CA SER A 171 19.34 -0.71 3.35
C SER A 171 18.78 0.06 2.18
N ILE A 172 17.70 0.79 2.42
CA ILE A 172 17.10 1.74 1.49
C ILE A 172 16.77 3.02 2.24
N GLU A 173 17.07 4.17 1.62
CA GLU A 173 16.75 5.49 2.13
C GLU A 173 16.21 6.34 0.99
N THR A 174 15.05 6.97 1.16
CA THR A 174 14.56 7.94 0.17
C THR A 174 15.39 9.23 0.26
N GLN A 175 15.65 9.90 -0.86
CA GLN A 175 16.49 11.11 -0.88
C GLN A 175 15.91 12.26 -0.04
N ASP A 176 14.59 12.28 0.15
CA ASP A 176 13.92 13.23 1.04
C ASP A 176 14.07 12.88 2.53
N GLY A 177 14.78 11.78 2.85
CA GLY A 177 15.02 11.27 4.20
C GLY A 177 13.77 10.75 4.91
N LYS A 178 12.62 10.70 4.23
CA LYS A 178 11.32 10.38 4.85
C LYS A 178 11.14 8.91 5.12
N LEU A 179 11.82 8.02 4.40
CA LEU A 179 11.77 6.58 4.61
C LEU A 179 13.18 6.04 4.71
N LYS A 180 13.44 5.28 5.78
CA LYS A 180 14.65 4.47 5.97
C LYS A 180 14.24 3.06 6.30
N ALA A 181 14.77 2.08 5.61
CA ALA A 181 14.56 0.68 5.94
C ALA A 181 15.86 -0.11 5.87
N PHE A 182 15.99 -1.06 6.77
CA PHE A 182 17.13 -1.93 6.95
C PHE A 182 16.66 -3.37 7.02
N ILE A 183 17.40 -4.24 6.34
CA ILE A 183 17.19 -5.67 6.33
C ILE A 183 18.50 -6.32 6.75
N LYS A 184 18.45 -7.14 7.79
CA LYS A 184 19.60 -7.89 8.30
C LYS A 184 19.29 -9.39 8.31
N PRO A 185 20.03 -10.23 7.58
CA PRO A 185 19.94 -11.68 7.70
C PRO A 185 20.21 -12.14 9.13
N ASP A 186 19.40 -13.10 9.59
CA ASP A 186 19.55 -13.84 10.84
C ASP A 186 19.24 -15.31 10.56
N LYS A 187 20.27 -16.12 10.34
CA LYS A 187 20.18 -17.53 9.94
C LYS A 187 19.39 -17.70 8.64
N SER A 188 18.20 -18.31 8.70
CA SER A 188 17.30 -18.51 7.55
C SER A 188 16.33 -17.36 7.32
N ASN A 189 16.37 -16.35 8.18
CA ASN A 189 15.41 -15.26 8.25
C ASN A 189 16.07 -13.93 7.92
N TYR A 190 15.26 -12.92 7.66
CA TYR A 190 15.69 -11.54 7.41
C TYR A 190 14.94 -10.62 8.36
N LEU A 191 15.64 -10.03 9.32
CA LEU A 191 15.09 -9.02 10.23
C LEU A 191 14.84 -7.74 9.45
N ILE A 192 13.64 -7.18 9.57
CA ILE A 192 13.21 -5.94 8.95
C ILE A 192 13.09 -4.87 10.04
N ASP A 193 13.70 -3.71 9.83
CA ASP A 193 13.48 -2.50 10.61
C ASP A 193 13.30 -1.33 9.65
N ALA A 194 12.11 -0.71 9.67
CA ALA A 194 11.79 0.42 8.82
C ALA A 194 11.15 1.55 9.63
N VAL A 195 11.59 2.77 9.35
CA VAL A 195 11.07 4.00 9.95
C VAL A 195 10.76 4.99 8.85
N ALA A 196 9.60 5.62 8.93
CA ALA A 196 9.23 6.71 8.06
C ALA A 196 8.69 7.91 8.87
N LYS A 197 8.96 9.12 8.40
CA LYS A 197 8.49 10.38 9.02
C LYS A 197 7.96 11.33 7.96
N GLY A 198 6.74 11.85 8.16
CA GLY A 198 6.05 12.69 7.18
C GLY A 198 5.85 12.02 5.82
N TRP A 199 5.71 10.69 5.80
CA TRP A 199 5.72 9.88 4.58
C TRP A 199 4.30 9.57 4.10
N THR A 200 4.08 9.65 2.78
CA THR A 200 2.80 9.31 2.15
C THR A 200 2.94 8.02 1.36
N LEU A 201 1.98 7.11 1.51
CA LEU A 201 2.00 5.85 0.75
C LEU A 201 2.08 6.12 -0.75
N PRO A 202 3.06 5.51 -1.46
CA PRO A 202 3.16 5.66 -2.90
C PRO A 202 2.07 4.88 -3.64
N VAL A 203 1.55 3.80 -3.05
CA VAL A 203 0.58 2.91 -3.69
C VAL A 203 -0.68 2.80 -2.83
N GLY A 204 -1.84 2.89 -3.49
CA GLY A 204 -3.15 2.83 -2.83
C GLY A 204 -3.65 4.21 -2.42
N PRO A 205 -4.58 4.29 -1.45
CA PRO A 205 -4.99 5.56 -0.86
C PRO A 205 -3.77 6.30 -0.31
N PRO A 206 -3.62 7.62 -0.59
CA PRO A 206 -2.43 8.39 -0.22
C PRO A 206 -2.48 8.74 1.28
N ILE A 207 -2.36 7.72 2.13
CA ILE A 207 -2.34 7.88 3.59
C ILE A 207 -1.03 8.56 3.96
N HIS A 208 -1.15 9.69 4.65
CA HIS A 208 -0.03 10.42 5.22
C HIS A 208 0.24 9.95 6.64
N PHE A 209 1.48 9.55 6.91
CA PHE A 209 1.98 9.18 8.22
C PHE A 209 2.88 10.28 8.75
N ASP A 210 2.57 10.79 9.94
CA ASP A 210 3.47 11.66 10.68
C ASP A 210 4.73 10.86 11.09
N GLU A 211 4.50 9.62 11.53
CA GLU A 211 5.54 8.65 11.86
C GLU A 211 5.03 7.23 11.58
N LEU A 212 5.88 6.37 11.04
CA LEU A 212 5.63 4.94 10.85
C LEU A 212 6.87 4.17 11.29
N THR A 213 6.68 3.12 12.07
CA THR A 213 7.73 2.17 12.48
C THR A 213 7.24 0.77 12.24
N VAL A 214 8.03 -0.02 11.51
CA VAL A 214 7.74 -1.40 11.16
C VAL A 214 8.92 -2.26 11.57
N LYS A 215 8.67 -3.29 12.36
CA LYS A 215 9.64 -4.33 12.69
C LYS A 215 9.05 -5.70 12.42
N GLY A 216 9.88 -6.60 11.92
CA GLY A 216 9.42 -7.94 11.56
C GLY A 216 10.54 -8.85 11.09
N VAL A 217 10.12 -10.00 10.60
CA VAL A 217 10.98 -11.07 10.10
C VAL A 217 10.42 -11.53 8.75
N ALA A 218 11.28 -11.68 7.75
CA ALA A 218 10.93 -12.22 6.46
C ALA A 218 11.73 -13.47 6.12
N THR A 219 11.17 -14.27 5.25
CA THR A 219 11.81 -15.39 4.56
C THR A 219 11.75 -15.13 3.05
N LEU A 220 12.21 -16.08 2.23
CA LEU A 220 12.03 -16.00 0.78
C LEU A 220 10.57 -16.14 0.33
N LYS A 221 9.65 -16.46 1.25
CA LYS A 221 8.29 -16.94 0.95
C LYS A 221 7.19 -16.10 1.61
N ASP A 222 7.52 -15.49 2.74
CA ASP A 222 6.61 -14.74 3.60
C ASP A 222 7.34 -13.67 4.42
N ALA A 223 6.56 -12.77 5.00
CA ALA A 223 7.00 -11.79 5.98
C ALA A 223 5.98 -11.68 7.11
N ALA A 224 6.46 -11.66 8.35
CA ALA A 224 5.70 -11.38 9.55
C ALA A 224 6.17 -10.05 10.15
N LEU A 225 5.28 -9.07 10.19
CA LEU A 225 5.51 -7.76 10.79
C LEU A 225 4.90 -7.75 12.19
N ASP A 226 5.73 -8.09 13.18
CA ASP A 226 5.32 -8.24 14.58
C ASP A 226 5.02 -6.92 15.28
N GLN A 227 5.54 -5.82 14.74
CA GLN A 227 5.28 -4.48 15.24
C GLN A 227 5.12 -3.51 14.09
N VAL A 228 3.90 -3.01 13.92
CA VAL A 228 3.60 -1.86 13.08
C VAL A 228 3.02 -0.80 13.99
N ARG A 229 3.67 0.37 14.08
CA ARG A 229 3.22 1.51 14.86
C ARG A 229 3.22 2.74 13.98
N ALA A 230 2.17 3.54 14.05
CA ALA A 230 2.04 4.73 13.26
C ALA A 230 1.36 5.87 14.04
N ARG A 231 1.75 7.10 13.72
CA ARG A 231 1.04 8.34 14.04
C ARG A 231 0.50 8.93 12.75
N LEU A 232 -0.79 9.21 12.73
CA LEU A 232 -1.47 9.77 11.56
C LEU A 232 -2.76 10.46 11.96
N TYR A 233 -3.05 11.59 11.30
CA TYR A 233 -4.28 12.38 11.49
C TYR A 233 -4.63 12.64 12.96
N GLY A 234 -3.61 12.96 13.77
CA GLY A 234 -3.76 13.27 15.20
C GLY A 234 -4.08 12.08 16.10
N GLY A 235 -3.98 10.85 15.59
CA GLY A 235 -4.17 9.60 16.33
C GLY A 235 -3.01 8.63 16.18
N THR A 236 -3.20 7.40 16.66
CA THR A 236 -2.20 6.32 16.60
C THR A 236 -2.80 5.04 16.05
N VAL A 237 -1.99 4.26 15.35
CA VAL A 237 -2.32 2.90 14.92
C VAL A 237 -1.20 1.97 15.38
N ALA A 238 -1.55 0.85 15.99
CA ALA A 238 -0.58 -0.16 16.41
C ALA A 238 -1.10 -1.56 16.10
N GLY A 239 -0.24 -2.48 15.68
CA GLY A 239 -0.68 -3.86 15.40
C GLY A 239 0.36 -4.69 14.68
N LYS A 240 -0.15 -5.72 13.99
CA LYS A 240 0.66 -6.72 13.31
C LYS A 240 0.11 -6.99 11.91
N ALA A 241 0.98 -7.36 11.00
CA ALA A 241 0.61 -7.76 9.66
C ALA A 241 1.49 -8.93 9.18
N SER A 242 0.99 -9.69 8.22
CA SER A 242 1.78 -10.70 7.54
C SER A 242 1.47 -10.71 6.05
N ALA A 243 2.47 -11.10 5.26
CA ALA A 243 2.37 -11.29 3.82
C ALA A 243 2.97 -12.64 3.44
N ALA A 244 2.38 -13.33 2.46
CA ALA A 244 2.92 -14.55 1.87
C ALA A 244 2.75 -14.50 0.35
N TRP A 245 3.74 -14.99 -0.40
CA TRP A 245 3.77 -14.85 -1.87
C TRP A 245 4.09 -16.14 -2.63
N GLN A 246 4.00 -17.31 -1.99
CA GLN A 246 4.26 -18.59 -2.66
C GLN A 246 3.16 -19.04 -3.64
N LYS A 247 1.91 -18.67 -3.36
CA LYS A 247 0.71 -19.07 -4.12
C LYS A 247 -0.17 -17.85 -4.33
N GLY A 248 0.35 -16.91 -5.12
CA GLY A 248 -0.19 -15.55 -5.20
C GLY A 248 0.14 -14.73 -3.96
N VAL A 249 -0.25 -13.46 -3.95
CA VAL A 249 -0.02 -12.54 -2.84
C VAL A 249 -1.17 -12.63 -1.85
N GLN A 250 -0.83 -12.92 -0.60
CA GLN A 250 -1.77 -13.01 0.52
C GLN A 250 -1.30 -12.06 1.60
N VAL A 251 -2.21 -11.23 2.13
CA VAL A 251 -1.93 -10.32 3.24
C VAL A 251 -2.99 -10.46 4.32
N LYS A 252 -2.56 -10.36 5.57
CA LYS A 252 -3.44 -10.36 6.75
C LYS A 252 -2.92 -9.38 7.77
N GLY A 253 -3.80 -8.86 8.63
CA GLY A 253 -3.34 -8.09 9.78
C GLY A 253 -4.46 -7.69 10.72
N SER A 254 -4.04 -7.24 11.90
CA SER A 254 -4.91 -6.73 12.94
C SER A 254 -4.27 -5.50 13.57
N PHE A 255 -5.07 -4.47 13.79
CA PHE A 255 -4.61 -3.22 14.39
C PHE A 255 -5.57 -2.73 15.47
N ASP A 256 -5.04 -1.92 16.38
CA ASP A 256 -5.75 -1.04 17.27
C ASP A 256 -5.53 0.40 16.78
N VAL A 257 -6.64 1.08 16.49
CA VAL A 257 -6.71 2.47 16.03
C VAL A 257 -7.24 3.31 17.17
N ASN A 258 -6.55 4.40 17.52
CA ASN A 258 -6.93 5.30 18.61
C ASN A 258 -6.93 6.76 18.15
N GLN A 259 -8.06 7.44 18.35
CA GLN A 259 -8.28 8.88 18.17
C GLN A 259 -7.91 9.45 16.79
N VAL A 260 -8.00 8.63 15.73
CA VAL A 260 -7.70 9.06 14.36
C VAL A 260 -8.83 9.95 13.82
N GLU A 261 -8.50 11.11 13.25
CA GLU A 261 -9.50 12.03 12.73
C GLU A 261 -10.10 11.56 11.40
N LEU A 262 -11.42 11.32 11.37
CA LEU A 262 -12.12 10.83 10.18
C LEU A 262 -12.20 11.84 9.04
N LYS A 263 -12.17 13.14 9.36
CA LYS A 263 -12.29 14.23 8.38
C LYS A 263 -11.24 14.14 7.27
N ASN A 264 -10.02 13.71 7.63
CA ASN A 264 -8.91 13.57 6.69
C ASN A 264 -8.79 12.13 6.15
N LEU A 265 -9.27 11.14 6.90
CA LEU A 265 -9.15 9.73 6.54
C LEU A 265 -10.22 9.29 5.52
N VAL A 266 -11.50 9.59 5.77
CA VAL A 266 -12.62 9.09 4.96
C VAL A 266 -12.54 9.49 3.48
N PRO A 267 -12.18 10.74 3.12
CA PRO A 267 -12.09 11.16 1.72
C PRO A 267 -11.07 10.36 0.89
N LEU A 268 -10.10 9.71 1.53
CA LEU A 268 -9.10 8.88 0.85
C LEU A 268 -9.69 7.58 0.28
N PHE A 269 -10.83 7.14 0.81
CA PHE A 269 -11.51 5.90 0.40
C PHE A 269 -12.84 6.17 -0.29
N SER A 270 -13.55 7.24 0.09
CA SER A 270 -14.81 7.64 -0.53
C SER A 270 -14.87 9.16 -0.63
N ARG A 271 -14.80 9.69 -1.85
CA ARG A 271 -14.78 11.14 -2.13
C ARG A 271 -16.08 11.84 -1.72
N ASP A 272 -17.18 11.12 -1.80
CA ASP A 272 -18.52 11.65 -1.52
C ASP A 272 -18.92 11.51 -0.06
N ALA A 273 -18.31 10.57 0.67
CA ALA A 273 -18.58 10.42 2.09
C ALA A 273 -17.91 11.54 2.89
N ARG A 274 -18.70 12.23 3.71
CA ARG A 274 -18.22 13.28 4.61
C ARG A 274 -18.65 12.93 6.02
N VAL A 275 -17.68 12.56 6.84
CA VAL A 275 -17.86 12.28 8.26
C VAL A 275 -16.67 12.86 9.01
N SER A 276 -16.92 13.50 10.15
CA SER A 276 -15.88 13.95 11.08
C SER A 276 -16.02 13.27 12.44
N GLY A 277 -15.00 13.41 13.27
CA GLY A 277 -14.94 12.82 14.61
C GLY A 277 -13.64 12.04 14.83
N ARG A 278 -13.45 11.59 16.07
CA ARG A 278 -12.27 10.83 16.50
C ARG A 278 -12.61 9.34 16.53
N LEU A 279 -11.94 8.57 15.67
CA LEU A 279 -12.13 7.13 15.51
C LEU A 279 -11.26 6.33 16.47
N ASN A 280 -11.89 5.43 17.22
CA ASN A 280 -11.26 4.26 17.80
C ASN A 280 -11.81 3.01 17.07
N ALA A 281 -10.94 2.08 16.70
CA ALA A 281 -11.36 0.88 15.96
C ALA A 281 -10.38 -0.27 16.17
N LYS A 282 -10.84 -1.51 15.92
CA LYS A 282 -9.99 -2.70 15.95
C LYS A 282 -10.07 -3.48 14.64
N PRO A 283 -9.50 -2.97 13.54
CA PRO A 283 -9.64 -3.60 12.24
C PRO A 283 -8.85 -4.90 12.16
N VAL A 284 -9.51 -5.94 11.66
CA VAL A 284 -8.91 -7.18 11.18
C VAL A 284 -9.16 -7.27 9.69
N PHE A 285 -8.11 -7.45 8.90
CA PHE A 285 -8.23 -7.53 7.45
C PHE A 285 -7.49 -8.73 6.87
N SER A 286 -7.95 -9.15 5.69
CA SER A 286 -7.27 -10.14 4.86
C SER A 286 -7.52 -9.85 3.39
N ALA A 287 -6.56 -10.16 2.54
CA ALA A 287 -6.73 -10.14 1.09
C ALA A 287 -5.88 -11.25 0.46
N SER A 288 -6.35 -11.81 -0.65
CA SER A 288 -5.63 -12.83 -1.41
C SER A 288 -5.90 -12.62 -2.89
N ALA A 289 -4.83 -12.54 -3.68
CA ALA A 289 -4.91 -12.33 -5.12
C ALA A 289 -3.73 -12.98 -5.86
N ARG A 290 -3.83 -13.10 -7.19
CA ARG A 290 -2.71 -13.60 -8.01
C ARG A 290 -1.55 -12.60 -8.01
N ASP A 291 -1.88 -11.32 -8.18
CA ASP A 291 -0.93 -10.22 -8.27
C ASP A 291 -1.24 -9.11 -7.26
N ALA A 292 -0.21 -8.37 -6.83
CA ALA A 292 -0.35 -7.31 -5.82
C ALA A 292 -1.38 -6.24 -6.19
N GLY A 293 -1.51 -5.90 -7.48
CA GLY A 293 -2.46 -4.90 -7.96
C GLY A 293 -3.94 -5.27 -7.79
N GLN A 294 -4.25 -6.53 -7.52
CA GLN A 294 -5.62 -7.03 -7.34
C GLN A 294 -6.04 -7.14 -5.87
N LEU A 295 -5.11 -6.95 -4.92
CA LEU A 295 -5.39 -7.10 -3.48
C LEU A 295 -6.51 -6.18 -2.99
N ALA A 296 -6.58 -4.95 -3.49
CA ALA A 296 -7.61 -3.99 -3.10
C ALA A 296 -9.03 -4.50 -3.38
N ASN A 297 -9.23 -5.21 -4.50
CA ASN A 297 -10.53 -5.78 -4.88
C ASN A 297 -10.90 -7.02 -4.05
N ALA A 298 -9.88 -7.70 -3.50
CA ALA A 298 -10.03 -8.89 -2.67
C ALA A 298 -10.00 -8.58 -1.17
N LEU A 299 -9.98 -7.30 -0.79
CA LEU A 299 -9.90 -6.87 0.60
C LEU A 299 -11.18 -7.26 1.35
N ARG A 300 -10.95 -7.98 2.44
CA ARG A 300 -11.92 -8.22 3.50
C ARG A 300 -11.47 -7.48 4.74
N LEU A 301 -12.36 -6.70 5.32
CA LEU A 301 -12.11 -5.93 6.53
C LEU A 301 -13.30 -6.09 7.47
N GLU A 302 -13.01 -6.35 8.73
CA GLU A 302 -13.97 -6.43 9.80
C GLU A 302 -13.49 -5.55 10.96
N THR A 303 -14.34 -4.67 11.47
CA THR A 303 -13.94 -3.79 12.57
C THR A 303 -15.11 -3.31 13.41
N PRO A 304 -15.08 -3.51 14.74
CA PRO A 304 -15.87 -2.67 15.63
C PRO A 304 -15.27 -1.26 15.66
N PHE A 305 -16.14 -0.25 15.68
CA PHE A 305 -15.71 1.15 15.73
C PHE A 305 -16.50 1.95 16.78
N ASP A 306 -15.84 2.98 17.31
CA ASP A 306 -16.39 4.02 18.17
C ASP A 306 -15.86 5.37 17.65
N VAL A 307 -16.77 6.23 17.21
CA VAL A 307 -16.47 7.59 16.77
C VAL A 307 -17.02 8.57 17.79
N ARG A 308 -16.18 9.48 18.27
CA ARG A 308 -16.56 10.51 19.25
C ARG A 308 -16.59 11.90 18.62
N ASN A 309 -17.51 12.73 19.12
CA ASN A 309 -17.62 14.16 18.83
C ASN A 309 -17.58 14.45 17.32
N GLY A 310 -18.53 13.86 16.59
CA GLY A 310 -18.50 13.82 15.14
C GLY A 310 -19.75 14.42 14.50
N VAL A 311 -19.68 14.48 13.17
CA VAL A 311 -20.77 14.98 12.32
C VAL A 311 -20.86 14.08 11.10
N VAL A 312 -22.06 13.59 10.79
CA VAL A 312 -22.38 13.00 9.50
C VAL A 312 -22.98 14.10 8.63
N TYR A 313 -22.37 14.38 7.48
CA TYR A 313 -22.84 15.42 6.56
C TYR A 313 -23.74 14.83 5.47
N GLY A 314 -24.64 15.65 4.94
CA GLY A 314 -25.61 15.26 3.93
C GLY A 314 -26.88 14.61 4.50
N VAL A 315 -26.92 14.36 5.81
CA VAL A 315 -28.03 13.71 6.51
C VAL A 315 -28.37 14.47 7.79
N ASP A 316 -29.61 14.91 7.94
CA ASP A 316 -30.22 15.42 9.17
C ASP A 316 -31.31 14.45 9.64
N VAL A 317 -30.94 13.55 10.56
CA VAL A 317 -31.83 12.52 11.11
C VAL A 317 -33.00 13.13 11.88
N LYS A 318 -32.76 14.25 12.59
CA LYS A 318 -33.79 14.93 13.37
C LYS A 318 -34.85 15.52 12.44
N LYS A 319 -34.44 16.17 11.35
CA LYS A 319 -35.35 16.70 10.33
C LYS A 319 -36.12 15.58 9.65
N ALA A 320 -35.46 14.50 9.25
CA ALA A 320 -36.12 13.34 8.64
C ALA A 320 -37.22 12.75 9.55
N ALA A 321 -36.92 12.61 10.84
CA ALA A 321 -37.85 12.05 11.83
C ALA A 321 -39.03 12.97 12.17
N THR A 322 -38.80 14.28 12.24
CA THR A 322 -39.82 15.26 12.69
C THR A 322 -40.65 15.86 11.57
N SER A 323 -40.09 16.00 10.38
CA SER A 323 -40.77 16.59 9.21
C SER A 323 -41.45 15.55 8.32
N LEU A 324 -41.27 14.25 8.61
CA LEU A 324 -41.83 13.13 7.85
C LEU A 324 -41.56 13.22 6.34
N LEU A 325 -40.29 13.48 5.98
CA LEU A 325 -39.85 13.72 4.60
C LEU A 325 -40.31 12.59 3.65
N ARG A 326 -40.71 12.96 2.43
CA ARG A 326 -41.10 11.98 1.40
C ARG A 326 -39.86 11.37 0.73
N LYS A 327 -40.03 10.21 0.09
CA LYS A 327 -38.96 9.43 -0.57
C LYS A 327 -38.09 10.22 -1.58
N ASN A 328 -38.60 11.32 -2.14
CA ASN A 328 -37.91 12.13 -3.14
C ASN A 328 -37.39 13.48 -2.59
N GLU A 329 -37.55 13.74 -1.30
CA GLU A 329 -37.04 14.95 -0.67
C GLU A 329 -35.64 14.68 -0.11
N PRO A 330 -34.62 15.47 -0.50
CA PRO A 330 -33.28 15.33 0.06
C PRO A 330 -33.32 15.53 1.56
N THR A 331 -32.71 14.62 2.31
CA THR A 331 -32.54 14.84 3.75
C THR A 331 -31.62 16.03 3.98
N GLY A 332 -30.46 16.05 3.30
CA GLY A 332 -29.48 17.13 3.38
C GLY A 332 -29.01 17.41 4.82
N GLY A 333 -28.37 18.55 5.03
CA GLY A 333 -27.99 19.01 6.37
C GLY A 333 -26.89 18.18 7.04
N GLU A 334 -26.91 18.18 8.37
CA GLU A 334 -25.87 17.56 9.20
C GLU A 334 -26.49 16.91 10.44
N THR A 335 -25.98 15.74 10.81
CA THR A 335 -26.32 15.07 12.07
C THR A 335 -25.08 15.05 12.95
N ARG A 336 -25.09 15.89 13.98
CA ARG A 336 -24.05 15.90 15.02
C ARG A 336 -24.28 14.78 16.02
N PHE A 337 -23.21 14.18 16.51
CA PHE A 337 -23.26 13.13 17.51
C PHE A 337 -22.12 13.22 18.50
N ASP A 338 -22.40 12.87 19.75
CA ASP A 338 -21.38 12.74 20.81
C ASP A 338 -20.67 11.40 20.67
N LYS A 339 -21.43 10.36 20.29
CA LYS A 339 -20.93 9.00 20.06
C LYS A 339 -21.66 8.32 18.90
N LEU A 340 -20.91 7.65 18.04
CA LEU A 340 -21.41 6.75 17.00
C LEU A 340 -20.61 5.45 17.07
N THR A 341 -21.27 4.37 17.45
CA THR A 341 -20.68 3.02 17.52
C THR A 341 -21.33 2.07 16.54
N GLY A 342 -20.60 1.01 16.21
CA GLY A 342 -21.15 -0.09 15.42
C GLY A 342 -20.09 -1.07 14.97
N HIS A 343 -20.47 -1.89 14.01
CA HIS A 343 -19.60 -2.89 13.40
C HIS A 343 -19.59 -2.74 11.88
N LEU A 344 -18.41 -2.64 11.30
CA LEU A 344 -18.21 -2.52 9.85
C LEU A 344 -17.63 -3.82 9.30
N VAL A 345 -18.29 -4.37 8.28
CA VAL A 345 -17.74 -5.43 7.42
C VAL A 345 -17.65 -4.90 6.00
N HIS A 346 -16.46 -4.95 5.41
CA HIS A 346 -16.23 -4.68 4.00
C HIS A 346 -15.78 -5.96 3.31
N ASP A 347 -16.49 -6.37 2.26
CA ASP A 347 -16.14 -7.52 1.40
C ASP A 347 -16.58 -7.21 -0.03
N ARG A 348 -15.66 -7.41 -0.99
CA ARG A 348 -15.92 -7.23 -2.43
C ARG A 348 -16.59 -5.89 -2.76
N GLY A 349 -16.10 -4.80 -2.18
CA GLY A 349 -16.61 -3.45 -2.44
C GLY A 349 -17.93 -3.10 -1.73
N THR A 350 -18.56 -4.04 -1.03
CA THR A 350 -19.77 -3.79 -0.23
C THR A 350 -19.38 -3.50 1.22
N SER A 351 -19.84 -2.38 1.77
CA SER A 351 -19.63 -2.02 3.18
C SER A 351 -20.94 -2.16 3.96
N ARG A 352 -20.98 -3.04 4.96
CA ARG A 352 -22.13 -3.25 5.84
C ARG A 352 -21.82 -2.71 7.22
N PHE A 353 -22.63 -1.76 7.66
CA PHE A 353 -22.64 -1.19 8.98
C PHE A 353 -23.79 -1.80 9.77
N THR A 354 -23.48 -2.52 10.83
CA THR A 354 -24.47 -3.20 11.68
C THR A 354 -24.34 -2.76 13.12
N LYS A 355 -25.42 -2.96 13.89
CA LYS A 355 -25.50 -2.56 15.31
C LYS A 355 -25.09 -1.08 15.48
N LEU A 356 -25.51 -0.24 14.55
CA LEU A 356 -25.28 1.18 14.65
C LEU A 356 -26.01 1.69 15.89
N ASP A 357 -25.32 2.51 16.67
CA ASP A 357 -25.84 3.19 17.84
C ASP A 357 -25.26 4.61 17.84
N VAL A 358 -26.14 5.59 17.76
CA VAL A 358 -25.84 7.01 17.70
C VAL A 358 -26.43 7.67 18.93
N VAL A 359 -25.62 8.45 19.63
CA VAL A 359 -26.03 9.23 20.78
C VAL A 359 -25.60 10.69 20.58
N SER A 360 -26.56 11.59 20.72
CA SER A 360 -26.42 13.03 20.75
C SER A 360 -27.43 13.58 21.76
N GLY A 361 -27.11 14.59 22.58
CA GLY A 361 -27.96 15.03 23.69
C GLY A 361 -29.51 15.01 23.51
N ALA A 362 -30.03 15.37 22.32
CA ALA A 362 -31.47 15.34 22.00
C ALA A 362 -31.91 14.27 20.97
N LEU A 363 -30.99 13.44 20.48
CA LEU A 363 -31.19 12.43 19.43
C LEU A 363 -30.45 11.14 19.80
N ALA A 364 -31.17 10.02 19.86
CA ALA A 364 -30.56 8.69 19.78
C ALA A 364 -31.03 8.00 18.51
N ALA A 365 -30.20 7.17 17.89
CA ALA A 365 -30.63 6.35 16.77
C ALA A 365 -29.88 5.02 16.69
N ASP A 366 -30.59 3.95 16.33
CA ASP A 366 -30.01 2.64 16.11
C ASP A 366 -30.36 2.08 14.73
N GLY A 367 -29.58 1.14 14.21
CA GLY A 367 -29.97 0.43 12.98
C GLY A 367 -28.83 -0.22 12.20
N ASN A 368 -29.08 -0.40 10.90
CA ASN A 368 -28.13 -1.02 9.98
C ASN A 368 -28.18 -0.33 8.61
N VAL A 369 -27.01 -0.14 8.00
CA VAL A 369 -26.85 0.51 6.70
C VAL A 369 -25.86 -0.29 5.86
N THR A 370 -26.20 -0.53 4.60
CA THR A 370 -25.33 -1.15 3.61
C THR A 370 -25.03 -0.17 2.49
N ILE A 371 -23.76 -0.07 2.13
CA ILE A 371 -23.26 0.68 0.98
C ILE A 371 -22.86 -0.34 -0.09
N SER A 372 -23.52 -0.28 -1.25
CA SER A 372 -23.20 -1.15 -2.39
C SER A 372 -21.88 -0.72 -3.07
N PRO A 373 -21.28 -1.57 -3.92
CA PRO A 373 -20.11 -1.17 -4.72
C PRO A 373 -20.38 0.02 -5.66
N LYS A 374 -21.66 0.30 -5.96
CA LYS A 374 -22.12 1.47 -6.73
C LYS A 374 -22.40 2.70 -5.86
N GLN A 375 -21.99 2.65 -4.58
CA GLN A 375 -22.25 3.69 -3.57
C GLN A 375 -23.73 3.94 -3.27
N GLU A 376 -24.60 2.97 -3.53
CA GLU A 376 -26.01 3.06 -3.15
C GLU A 376 -26.16 2.71 -1.67
N LEU A 377 -26.98 3.49 -0.97
CA LEU A 377 -27.30 3.27 0.42
C LEU A 377 -28.59 2.47 0.53
N THR A 378 -28.62 1.50 1.43
CA THR A 378 -29.81 0.73 1.78
C THR A 378 -29.79 0.41 3.26
N GLY A 379 -30.94 0.52 3.94
CA GLY A 379 -30.99 0.19 5.35
C GLY A 379 -32.22 0.71 6.05
N ARG A 380 -32.19 0.57 7.37
CA ARG A 380 -33.22 1.10 8.26
C ARG A 380 -32.58 1.54 9.56
N ILE A 381 -33.04 2.69 10.05
CA ILE A 381 -32.67 3.22 11.36
C ILE A 381 -33.93 3.57 12.15
N ASN A 382 -33.85 3.48 13.47
CA ASN A 382 -34.88 3.95 14.39
C ASN A 382 -34.37 5.23 15.05
N ALA A 383 -35.02 6.36 14.79
CA ALA A 383 -34.62 7.65 15.35
C ALA A 383 -35.48 7.99 16.57
N ASN A 384 -34.86 8.12 17.73
CA ASN A 384 -35.48 8.56 18.98
C ASN A 384 -35.15 10.04 19.19
N VAL A 385 -36.11 10.92 18.88
CA VAL A 385 -35.93 12.37 18.98
C VAL A 385 -36.69 12.91 20.18
N LYS A 386 -36.03 13.73 21.01
CA LYS A 386 -36.71 14.55 22.02
C LYS A 386 -37.20 15.84 21.37
N ALA A 387 -38.51 16.06 21.34
CA ALA A 387 -39.12 17.27 20.83
C ALA A 387 -39.97 17.94 21.93
N GLY A 388 -39.44 19.01 22.53
CA GLY A 388 -40.15 19.78 23.56
C GLY A 388 -40.49 18.97 24.82
N SER A 389 -41.70 19.17 25.36
CA SER A 389 -42.26 18.49 26.54
C SER A 389 -42.89 17.12 26.22
N VAL A 390 -42.81 16.65 24.98
CA VAL A 390 -43.39 15.36 24.56
C VAL A 390 -42.35 14.24 24.73
N SER A 391 -42.81 13.08 25.18
CA SER A 391 -41.99 11.88 25.35
C SER A 391 -41.31 11.49 24.02
N ALA A 392 -40.07 11.01 24.09
CA ALA A 392 -39.27 10.65 22.93
C ALA A 392 -40.06 9.69 22.00
N ALA A 393 -40.30 10.13 20.77
CA ALA A 393 -40.95 9.31 19.75
C ALA A 393 -39.86 8.56 18.97
N SER A 394 -40.03 7.24 18.87
CA SER A 394 -39.21 6.40 18.00
C SER A 394 -39.79 6.42 16.59
N VAL A 395 -39.03 6.88 15.62
CA VAL A 395 -39.45 7.05 14.23
C VAL A 395 -38.60 6.12 13.36
N PRO A 396 -39.18 5.02 12.85
CA PRO A 396 -38.53 4.17 11.86
C PRO A 396 -38.32 4.90 10.53
N LEU A 397 -37.07 4.99 10.07
CA LEU A 397 -36.66 5.63 8.82
C LEU A 397 -35.99 4.60 7.90
N ASN A 398 -36.39 4.60 6.63
CA ASN A 398 -35.64 3.89 5.59
C ASN A 398 -34.44 4.72 5.16
N VAL A 399 -33.31 4.05 4.91
CA VAL A 399 -32.09 4.63 4.33
C VAL A 399 -32.01 4.23 2.86
N ALA A 400 -31.91 5.22 1.98
CA ALA A 400 -31.81 5.03 0.53
C ALA A 400 -30.90 6.07 -0.13
N GLY A 401 -30.87 6.10 -1.46
CA GLY A 401 -30.10 7.06 -2.25
C GLY A 401 -28.66 6.62 -2.46
N THR A 402 -27.74 7.57 -2.53
CA THR A 402 -26.30 7.30 -2.68
C THR A 402 -25.52 7.92 -1.54
N VAL A 403 -24.24 7.54 -1.38
CA VAL A 403 -23.34 8.18 -0.40
C VAL A 403 -23.26 9.70 -0.61
N GLN A 404 -23.31 10.15 -1.86
CA GLN A 404 -23.29 11.57 -2.24
C GLN A 404 -24.61 12.29 -1.94
N SER A 405 -25.74 11.58 -2.08
CA SER A 405 -27.08 12.13 -1.88
C SER A 405 -27.93 11.14 -1.07
N PRO A 406 -27.65 11.05 0.23
CA PRO A 406 -28.33 10.11 1.12
C PRO A 406 -29.77 10.56 1.36
N LEU A 407 -30.68 9.59 1.43
CA LEU A 407 -32.09 9.81 1.67
C LEU A 407 -32.54 9.06 2.93
N LEU A 408 -33.21 9.77 3.82
CA LEU A 408 -33.93 9.28 4.98
C LEU A 408 -35.38 9.72 4.88
N TYR A 409 -36.27 8.74 4.92
CA TYR A 409 -37.72 8.97 4.91
C TYR A 409 -38.43 7.95 5.80
N PRO A 410 -39.57 8.29 6.41
CA PRO A 410 -40.31 7.37 7.27
C PRO A 410 -40.75 6.10 6.55
N THR A 411 -40.93 5.00 7.29
CA THR A 411 -41.54 3.80 6.73
C THR A 411 -43.00 4.05 6.33
N THR A 412 -43.54 3.24 5.42
CA THR A 412 -44.95 3.31 5.02
C THR A 412 -45.87 3.17 6.24
N GLY A 413 -45.53 2.30 7.20
CA GLY A 413 -46.27 2.14 8.47
C GLY A 413 -46.24 3.40 9.32
N THR A 414 -45.12 4.11 9.37
CA THR A 414 -44.98 5.39 10.10
C THR A 414 -45.86 6.48 9.49
N LEU A 415 -45.89 6.60 8.16
CA LEU A 415 -46.74 7.56 7.46
C LEU A 415 -48.24 7.27 7.66
N ALA A 416 -48.62 5.99 7.58
CA ALA A 416 -50.00 5.56 7.81
C ALA A 416 -50.45 5.86 9.25
N GLY A 417 -49.61 5.56 10.24
CA GLY A 417 -49.86 5.89 11.64
C GLY A 417 -50.00 7.40 11.87
N ALA A 418 -49.09 8.20 11.31
CA ALA A 418 -49.13 9.66 11.42
C ALA A 418 -50.42 10.27 10.82
N ALA A 419 -50.86 9.77 9.67
CA ALA A 419 -52.11 10.20 9.03
C ALA A 419 -53.34 9.84 9.90
N ALA A 420 -53.39 8.60 10.41
CA ALA A 420 -54.48 8.14 11.27
C ALA A 420 -54.57 8.96 12.58
N GLY A 421 -53.43 9.21 13.24
CA GLY A 421 -53.43 10.00 14.47
C GLY A 421 -53.79 11.47 14.24
N THR A 422 -53.36 12.07 13.11
CA THR A 422 -53.73 13.44 12.73
C THR A 422 -55.24 13.56 12.51
N ALA A 423 -55.88 12.54 11.94
CA ALA A 423 -57.33 12.51 11.75
C ALA A 423 -58.11 12.44 13.08
N ILE A 424 -57.53 11.86 14.14
CA ILE A 424 -58.20 11.65 15.43
C ILE A 424 -57.95 12.82 16.41
N LEU A 425 -56.72 13.34 16.47
CA LEU A 425 -56.32 14.31 17.51
C LEU A 425 -55.84 15.67 16.93
N GLY A 426 -55.99 15.87 15.63
CA GLY A 426 -55.59 17.10 14.94
C GLY A 426 -54.08 17.21 14.65
N PRO A 427 -53.67 18.25 13.90
CA PRO A 427 -52.25 18.48 13.54
C PRO A 427 -51.35 18.64 14.77
N GLY A 428 -50.15 18.03 14.73
CA GLY A 428 -49.14 18.17 15.78
C GLY A 428 -49.24 17.10 16.87
N LEU A 429 -50.30 17.14 17.69
CA LEU A 429 -50.51 16.14 18.75
C LEU A 429 -50.94 14.77 18.20
N GLY A 430 -51.80 14.75 17.18
CA GLY A 430 -52.24 13.51 16.55
C GLY A 430 -51.19 12.83 15.69
N THR A 431 -50.42 13.61 14.95
CA THR A 431 -49.36 13.11 14.06
C THR A 431 -48.29 12.33 14.83
N SER A 432 -47.91 12.82 16.02
CA SER A 432 -46.90 12.20 16.87
C SER A 432 -47.41 10.95 17.62
N VAL A 433 -48.67 10.97 18.08
CA VAL A 433 -49.30 9.81 18.76
C VAL A 433 -49.65 8.69 17.78
N GLY A 434 -50.19 9.01 16.60
CA GLY A 434 -50.55 8.02 15.59
C GLY A 434 -49.37 7.29 14.99
N ALA A 435 -48.25 7.98 14.75
CA ALA A 435 -47.00 7.36 14.30
C ALA A 435 -46.52 6.25 15.27
N LYS A 436 -46.75 6.43 16.58
CA LYS A 436 -46.43 5.47 17.64
C LYS A 436 -47.36 4.25 17.66
N ILE A 437 -48.63 4.40 17.27
CA ILE A 437 -49.60 3.29 17.20
C ILE A 437 -49.35 2.43 15.96
N GLY A 438 -49.03 3.04 14.81
CA GLY A 438 -48.63 2.31 13.60
C GLY A 438 -47.40 1.40 13.79
N GLN A 439 -46.47 1.82 14.67
CA GLN A 439 -45.31 1.04 15.08
C GLN A 439 -45.69 -0.29 15.77
N TRP A 440 -46.76 -0.31 16.58
CA TRP A 440 -47.23 -1.52 17.28
C TRP A 440 -47.79 -2.56 16.30
N THR A 441 -48.50 -2.09 15.27
CA THR A 441 -49.04 -2.96 14.22
C THR A 441 -47.95 -3.54 13.31
N GLU A 442 -46.93 -2.77 12.93
CA GLU A 442 -45.84 -3.28 12.07
C GLU A 442 -45.01 -4.37 12.79
N GLY A 443 -44.81 -4.25 14.11
CA GLY A 443 -44.12 -5.25 14.93
C GLY A 443 -44.89 -6.56 15.15
N LEU A 444 -46.24 -6.53 15.08
CA LEU A 444 -47.10 -7.71 15.26
C LEU A 444 -47.38 -8.45 13.94
N PHE A 445 -47.42 -7.74 12.81
CA PHE A 445 -47.77 -8.31 11.50
C PHE A 445 -46.59 -8.53 10.54
N GLY A 446 -45.40 -8.00 10.84
CA GLY A 446 -44.19 -8.17 10.00
C GLY A 446 -43.53 -9.57 10.04
N LYS A 447 -44.13 -10.55 10.72
CA LYS A 447 -43.62 -11.92 10.87
C LYS A 447 -44.61 -12.95 10.30
N LYS A 448 -44.99 -12.84 9.02
CA LYS A 448 -45.59 -13.94 8.25
C LYS A 448 -45.67 -13.62 6.75
N GLU A 449 -44.85 -14.33 5.97
CA GLU A 449 -45.14 -15.01 4.68
C GLU A 449 -43.78 -15.54 4.15
N GLU A 450 -43.41 -16.78 4.51
CA GLU A 450 -43.61 -18.03 3.72
C GLU A 450 -42.72 -18.04 2.46
N GLU A 451 -41.60 -18.77 2.40
CA GLU A 451 -41.49 -20.24 2.38
C GLU A 451 -42.75 -20.94 1.86
N LYS A 452 -42.84 -21.08 0.54
CA LYS A 452 -43.60 -22.16 -0.11
C LYS A 452 -42.87 -22.62 -1.38
N LYS A 453 -42.28 -23.80 -1.22
CA LYS A 453 -41.97 -24.88 -2.17
C LYS A 453 -41.23 -24.55 -3.47
#